data_AF-A0A397IBW0-F1
#
_entry.id   AF-A0A397IBW0-F1
#
_cell.length_a   1.000
_cell.length_b   1.000
_cell.length_c   1.000
_cell.angle_alpha   90.00
_cell.angle_beta   90.00
_cell.angle_gamma   90.00
#
_symmetry.space_group_name_H-M   'P 1'
#
loop_
_entity.id
_entity.type
_entity.pdbx_description
1 polymer ?
#
loop_
_entity_poly.entity_id
_entity_poly.type
_entity_poly.pdbx_seq_one_letter_code
_entity_poly.pdbx_strand_id
1 'polypeptide(L)'
;MCSVLIVLFSSYGIFDLAKELGVKFLDKLDKVVDYRSTVRVLELIWSAVIIAIRIYFKKNNLHKDNIMESSSKKINTILKIWFLYYQWTSVFKIHRVGIRVGNYQLQKDALTCFCGLFASAGKSNYSVSVSHFLGLLAQFPELEKKLQFAASVKMDNDEKRKGHYFAYDEALETLGVKLIKQNITGNVLDINNLKLQIKAAQSERDRVGFLLSKYLDDPCGSNGERAVNQRKEAMWNLVDKLLIAFNNLDNYNIYQNSLWNITSSTNFTPNGLLRLKNCFSDGILRIEKIFLQDVVSVEKKKSDKVGRRKLGITRWKPGDSNSKNKKKRKNQELAMPIPQESTMPTSQELMMPTPQDSFEEIPKHKKQRQVTKPSEQQLLKPLINSTDPLTDEQINKVIEDLGSEWNRVRVNQYISRHRKNK
;
A
#
# COMPACT_ATOMS: atom_id res chain seq x y z
N MET A 1 3.26 -3.62 -7.92
CA MET A 1 3.32 -4.95 -7.26
C MET A 1 3.41 -4.89 -5.73
N CYS A 2 4.29 -4.07 -5.11
CA CYS A 2 4.40 -4.02 -3.64
C CYS A 2 3.08 -3.77 -2.90
N SER A 3 2.32 -2.73 -3.31
CA SER A 3 1.02 -2.45 -2.68
C SER A 3 0.00 -3.58 -2.88
N VAL A 4 0.10 -4.38 -3.95
CA VAL A 4 -0.75 -5.56 -4.16
C VAL A 4 -0.43 -6.63 -3.12
N LEU A 5 0.86 -6.96 -2.94
CA LEU A 5 1.30 -7.92 -1.93
C LEU A 5 0.86 -7.47 -0.52
N ILE A 6 1.06 -6.20 -0.18
CA ILE A 6 0.64 -5.66 1.11
C ILE A 6 -0.87 -5.75 1.29
N VAL A 7 -1.66 -5.38 0.28
CA VAL A 7 -3.12 -5.50 0.35
C VAL A 7 -3.51 -6.96 0.57
N LEU A 8 -3.07 -7.89 -0.28
CA LEU A 8 -3.48 -9.29 -0.27
C LEU A 8 -3.07 -10.03 1.02
N PHE A 9 -1.95 -9.67 1.62
CA PHE A 9 -1.48 -10.29 2.87
C PHE A 9 -1.74 -9.44 4.13
N SER A 10 -2.42 -8.30 3.98
CA SER A 10 -2.70 -7.38 5.09
C SER A 10 -3.41 -8.05 6.25
N SER A 11 -4.40 -8.89 5.95
CA SER A 11 -5.16 -9.64 6.94
C SER A 11 -4.59 -11.02 7.20
N TYR A 12 -3.38 -11.31 6.76
CA TYR A 12 -2.68 -12.58 7.02
C TYR A 12 -1.39 -12.38 7.81
N GLY A 13 -1.19 -11.20 8.38
CA GLY A 13 -0.10 -10.93 9.31
C GLY A 13 1.17 -10.33 8.69
N ILE A 14 1.13 -9.80 7.46
CA ILE A 14 2.31 -9.15 6.86
C ILE A 14 2.85 -7.97 7.70
N PHE A 15 1.97 -7.25 8.38
CA PHE A 15 2.36 -6.16 9.28
C PHE A 15 2.96 -6.67 10.58
N ASP A 16 2.54 -7.84 11.06
CA ASP A 16 3.17 -8.50 12.20
C ASP A 16 4.61 -8.90 11.85
N LEU A 17 4.83 -9.55 10.71
CA LEU A 17 6.18 -9.91 10.25
C LEU A 17 7.05 -8.67 10.03
N ALA A 18 6.49 -7.59 9.48
CA ALA A 18 7.20 -6.33 9.33
C ALA A 18 7.60 -5.73 10.68
N LYS A 19 6.73 -5.78 11.69
CA LYS A 19 7.04 -5.28 13.04
C LYS A 19 8.15 -6.10 13.70
N GLU A 20 8.14 -7.42 13.55
CA GLU A 20 9.20 -8.31 14.05
C GLU A 20 10.57 -7.99 13.41
N LEU A 21 10.58 -7.53 12.16
CA LEU A 21 11.78 -7.03 11.49
C LEU A 21 12.16 -5.60 11.87
N GLY A 22 11.48 -4.99 12.84
CA GLY A 22 11.77 -3.66 13.37
C GLY A 22 11.12 -2.50 12.62
N VAL A 23 10.12 -2.75 11.76
CA VAL A 23 9.39 -1.66 11.08
C VAL A 23 8.51 -0.90 12.07
N LYS A 24 8.84 0.37 12.30
CA LYS A 24 8.11 1.25 13.24
C LYS A 24 6.84 1.86 12.63
N PHE A 25 6.88 2.22 11.34
CA PHE A 25 5.80 2.97 10.67
C PHE A 25 4.97 2.07 9.74
N LEU A 26 4.13 1.22 10.32
CA LEU A 26 3.31 0.26 9.56
C LEU A 26 2.28 0.94 8.65
N ASP A 27 1.78 2.12 9.04
CA ASP A 27 0.87 2.95 8.25
C ASP A 27 1.55 3.49 6.97
N LYS A 28 2.84 3.85 7.06
CA LYS A 28 3.65 4.26 5.91
C LYS A 28 3.96 3.07 5.00
N LEU A 29 4.16 1.88 5.58
CA LEU A 29 4.31 0.64 4.82
C LEU A 29 3.02 0.31 4.04
N ASP A 30 1.83 0.37 4.67
CA ASP A 30 0.53 0.13 4.00
C ASP A 30 0.33 1.04 2.76
N LYS A 31 0.74 2.30 2.90
CA LYS A 31 0.63 3.31 1.84
C LYS A 31 1.76 3.26 0.82
N VAL A 32 2.83 2.49 1.06
CA VAL A 32 4.04 2.46 0.22
C VAL A 32 4.62 3.88 0.05
N VAL A 33 4.74 4.62 1.15
CA VAL A 33 5.22 6.02 1.13
C VAL A 33 6.66 6.10 0.61
N ASP A 34 7.51 5.15 1.01
CA ASP A 34 8.86 4.99 0.50
C ASP A 34 8.95 3.65 -0.21
N TYR A 35 9.09 3.71 -1.54
CA TYR A 35 9.21 2.53 -2.37
C TYR A 35 10.45 1.69 -2.00
N ARG A 36 11.63 2.30 -1.89
CA ARG A 36 12.89 1.59 -1.61
C ARG A 36 12.81 0.88 -0.26
N SER A 37 12.34 1.56 0.77
CA SER A 37 12.16 0.97 2.10
C SER A 37 11.11 -0.15 2.08
N THR A 38 9.97 0.05 1.39
CA THR A 38 8.92 -0.98 1.25
C THR A 38 9.45 -2.25 0.58
N VAL A 39 10.21 -2.09 -0.50
CA VAL A 39 10.85 -3.21 -1.20
C VAL A 39 11.75 -4.00 -0.26
N ARG A 40 12.58 -3.32 0.53
CA ARG A 40 13.50 -3.98 1.48
C ARG A 40 12.74 -4.78 2.53
N VAL A 41 11.64 -4.23 3.07
CA VAL A 41 10.80 -4.95 4.03
C VAL A 41 10.21 -6.22 3.39
N LEU A 42 9.65 -6.12 2.19
CA LEU A 42 9.08 -7.28 1.50
C LEU A 42 10.14 -8.34 1.15
N GLU A 43 11.35 -7.92 0.77
CA GLU A 43 12.50 -8.81 0.52
C GLU A 43 12.94 -9.55 1.79
N LEU A 44 12.99 -8.85 2.94
CA LEU A 44 13.35 -9.47 4.22
C LEU A 44 12.28 -10.47 4.68
N ILE A 45 10.99 -10.11 4.60
CA ILE A 45 9.90 -11.03 4.90
C ILE A 45 9.99 -12.26 3.98
N TRP A 46 10.21 -12.06 2.68
CA TRP A 46 10.36 -13.15 1.72
C TRP A 46 11.51 -14.09 2.09
N SER A 47 12.67 -13.53 2.46
CA SER A 47 13.83 -14.30 2.89
C SER A 47 13.54 -15.11 4.16
N ALA A 48 12.84 -14.54 5.15
CA ALA A 48 12.51 -15.24 6.39
C ALA A 48 11.54 -16.40 6.11
N VAL A 49 10.52 -16.13 5.30
CA VAL A 49 9.52 -17.12 4.90
C VAL A 49 10.17 -18.28 4.14
N ILE A 50 11.02 -18.04 3.14
CA ILE A 50 11.65 -19.14 2.39
C ILE A 50 12.63 -19.95 3.25
N ILE A 51 13.37 -19.31 4.16
CA ILE A 51 14.25 -20.01 5.09
C ILE A 51 13.42 -20.93 6.00
N ALA A 52 12.34 -20.40 6.62
CA ALA A 52 11.46 -21.17 7.48
C ALA A 52 10.80 -22.34 6.72
N ILE A 53 10.31 -22.12 5.50
CA ILE A 53 9.72 -23.17 4.66
C ILE A 53 10.75 -24.26 4.33
N ARG A 54 11.98 -23.89 3.95
CA ARG A 54 13.05 -24.86 3.64
C ARG A 54 13.44 -25.69 4.86
N ILE A 55 13.55 -25.07 6.03
CA ILE A 55 13.85 -25.79 7.28
C ILE A 55 12.70 -26.75 7.61
N TYR A 56 11.45 -26.29 7.53
CA TYR A 56 10.27 -27.12 7.77
C TYR A 56 10.21 -28.33 6.82
N PHE A 57 10.52 -28.12 5.53
CA PHE A 57 10.59 -29.19 4.53
C PHE A 57 11.64 -30.23 4.84
N LYS A 58 12.87 -29.77 5.16
CA LYS A 58 13.96 -30.67 5.50
C LYS A 58 13.63 -31.50 6.75
N LYS A 59 13.00 -30.89 7.76
CA LYS A 59 12.60 -31.59 9.00
C LYS A 59 11.49 -32.62 8.79
N ASN A 60 10.53 -32.33 7.90
CA ASN A 60 9.35 -33.18 7.69
C ASN A 60 9.44 -34.08 6.44
N ASN A 61 10.59 -34.07 5.74
CA ASN A 61 10.82 -34.77 4.48
C ASN A 61 9.72 -34.52 3.42
N LEU A 62 9.32 -33.25 3.27
CA LEU A 62 8.25 -32.82 2.36
C LEU A 62 8.81 -32.21 1.08
N HIS A 63 8.15 -32.48 -0.05
CA HIS A 63 8.43 -31.83 -1.33
C HIS A 63 7.48 -30.64 -1.56
N LYS A 64 7.93 -29.66 -2.37
CA LYS A 64 7.19 -28.42 -2.65
C LYS A 64 5.81 -28.64 -3.26
N ASP A 65 5.67 -29.68 -4.08
CA ASP A 65 4.45 -29.96 -4.82
C ASP A 65 3.32 -30.45 -3.89
N ASN A 66 3.68 -31.00 -2.74
CA ASN A 66 2.72 -31.56 -1.79
C ASN A 66 2.02 -30.50 -0.93
N ILE A 67 2.49 -29.24 -0.88
CA ILE A 67 1.95 -28.23 0.06
C ILE A 67 0.48 -27.90 -0.23
N MET A 68 0.17 -27.71 -1.51
CA MET A 68 -1.12 -27.16 -1.93
C MET A 68 -2.19 -28.23 -2.08
N GLU A 69 -1.78 -29.44 -2.43
CA GLU A 69 -2.62 -30.61 -2.67
C GLU A 69 -2.88 -31.44 -1.42
N SER A 70 -2.05 -31.33 -0.37
CA SER A 70 -2.25 -32.17 0.81
C SER A 70 -3.54 -31.80 1.56
N SER A 71 -4.56 -32.63 1.37
CA SER A 71 -5.68 -32.85 2.29
C SER A 71 -5.21 -33.46 3.63
N SER A 72 -3.93 -33.78 3.74
CA SER A 72 -3.35 -34.30 4.97
C SER A 72 -3.49 -33.30 6.12
N LYS A 73 -4.02 -33.78 7.25
CA LYS A 73 -4.14 -33.09 8.54
C LYS A 73 -2.81 -32.49 9.07
N LYS A 74 -1.67 -32.80 8.44
CA LYS A 74 -0.32 -32.41 8.87
C LYS A 74 0.11 -31.01 8.42
N ILE A 75 -0.40 -30.48 7.30
CA ILE A 75 0.04 -29.16 6.80
C ILE A 75 -0.96 -28.10 7.23
N ASN A 76 -0.53 -27.23 8.13
CA ASN A 76 -1.39 -26.17 8.64
C ASN A 76 -1.69 -25.08 7.59
N THR A 77 -2.74 -24.30 7.82
CA THR A 77 -3.22 -23.29 6.89
C THR A 77 -2.20 -22.16 6.70
N ILE A 78 -1.46 -21.82 7.75
CA ILE A 78 -0.48 -20.72 7.75
C ILE A 78 0.71 -21.00 6.84
N LEU A 79 1.24 -22.22 6.84
CA LEU A 79 2.29 -22.63 5.93
C LEU A 79 1.84 -22.48 4.47
N LYS A 80 0.59 -22.87 4.16
CA LYS A 80 0.02 -22.70 2.81
C LYS A 80 -0.14 -21.23 2.43
N ILE A 81 -0.58 -20.38 3.36
CA ILE A 81 -0.70 -18.93 3.15
C ILE A 81 0.68 -18.31 2.86
N TRP A 82 1.69 -18.59 3.69
CA TRP A 82 3.01 -18.00 3.52
C TRP A 82 3.78 -18.62 2.35
N PHE A 83 3.44 -19.84 1.93
CA PHE A 83 3.89 -20.37 0.66
C PHE A 83 3.34 -19.59 -0.55
N LEU A 84 2.06 -19.19 -0.54
CA LEU A 84 1.51 -18.27 -1.55
C LEU A 84 2.24 -16.93 -1.55
N TYR A 85 2.54 -16.38 -0.36
CA TYR A 85 3.33 -15.16 -0.24
C TYR A 85 4.70 -15.32 -0.91
N TYR A 86 5.39 -16.43 -0.61
CA TYR A 86 6.66 -16.76 -1.24
C TYR A 86 6.54 -16.82 -2.76
N GLN A 87 5.55 -17.52 -3.31
CA GLN A 87 5.34 -17.64 -4.76
C GLN A 87 5.11 -16.27 -5.42
N TRP A 88 4.12 -15.50 -4.94
CA TRP A 88 3.77 -14.22 -5.58
C TRP A 88 4.83 -13.14 -5.39
N THR A 89 5.50 -13.13 -4.24
CA THR A 89 6.62 -12.20 -4.01
C THR A 89 7.84 -12.60 -4.84
N SER A 90 8.03 -13.88 -5.15
CA SER A 90 9.08 -14.34 -6.08
C SER A 90 8.85 -13.78 -7.49
N VAL A 91 7.60 -13.78 -7.98
CA VAL A 91 7.25 -13.16 -9.27
C VAL A 91 7.61 -11.67 -9.27
N PHE A 92 7.27 -10.94 -8.20
CA PHE A 92 7.70 -9.55 -8.02
C PHE A 92 9.23 -9.38 -8.04
N LYS A 93 9.98 -10.29 -7.39
CA LYS A 93 11.44 -10.26 -7.41
C LYS A 93 12.00 -10.52 -8.81
N ILE A 94 11.43 -11.47 -9.56
CA ILE A 94 11.81 -11.74 -10.96
C ILE A 94 11.60 -10.50 -11.81
N HIS A 95 10.45 -9.84 -11.69
CA HIS A 95 10.18 -8.59 -12.40
C HIS A 95 11.28 -7.54 -12.14
N ARG A 96 11.69 -7.37 -10.88
CA ARG A 96 12.77 -6.43 -10.51
C ARG A 96 14.15 -6.86 -11.00
N VAL A 97 14.45 -8.15 -11.00
CA VAL A 97 15.70 -8.66 -11.60
C VAL A 97 15.69 -8.38 -13.10
N GLY A 98 14.57 -8.62 -13.77
CA GLY A 98 14.37 -8.27 -15.18
C GLY A 98 14.62 -6.79 -15.47
N ILE A 99 14.17 -5.90 -14.59
CA ILE A 99 14.51 -4.46 -14.68
C ILE A 99 16.01 -4.25 -14.54
N ARG A 100 16.64 -4.80 -13.49
CA ARG A 100 18.05 -4.54 -13.17
C ARG A 100 19.02 -5.04 -14.22
N VAL A 101 18.68 -6.12 -14.92
CA VAL A 101 19.51 -6.70 -15.98
C VAL A 101 19.05 -6.30 -17.38
N GLY A 102 18.03 -5.44 -17.48
CA GLY A 102 17.42 -5.01 -18.73
C GLY A 102 16.81 -6.11 -19.57
N ASN A 103 16.40 -7.22 -18.94
CA ASN A 103 15.75 -8.33 -19.63
C ASN A 103 14.25 -8.09 -19.73
N TYR A 104 13.81 -7.63 -20.91
CA TYR A 104 12.41 -7.41 -21.25
C TYR A 104 11.51 -8.62 -20.98
N GLN A 105 11.94 -9.81 -21.41
CA GLN A 105 11.14 -11.02 -21.33
C GLN A 105 10.82 -11.36 -19.87
N LEU A 106 11.81 -11.31 -18.98
CA LEU A 106 11.61 -11.49 -17.55
C LEU A 106 10.67 -10.43 -16.95
N GLN A 107 10.74 -9.18 -17.41
CA GLN A 107 9.85 -8.13 -16.94
C GLN A 107 8.40 -8.39 -17.36
N LYS A 108 8.19 -8.73 -18.64
CA LYS A 108 6.88 -9.01 -19.25
C LYS A 108 6.24 -10.24 -18.63
N ASP A 109 6.96 -11.36 -18.60
CA ASP A 109 6.43 -12.62 -18.10
C ASP A 109 6.08 -12.53 -16.62
N ALA A 110 6.93 -11.89 -15.82
CA ALA A 110 6.61 -11.65 -14.42
C ALA A 110 5.40 -10.71 -14.26
N LEU A 111 5.24 -9.69 -15.10
CA LEU A 111 4.07 -8.82 -15.09
C LEU A 111 2.79 -9.59 -15.43
N THR A 112 2.83 -10.44 -16.46
CA THR A 112 1.73 -11.32 -16.89
C THR A 112 1.38 -12.32 -15.80
N CYS A 113 2.36 -13.01 -15.20
CA CYS A 113 2.13 -13.93 -14.08
C CYS A 113 1.58 -13.25 -12.83
N PHE A 114 1.80 -11.94 -12.66
CA PHE A 114 1.28 -11.16 -11.54
C PHE A 114 -0.08 -10.50 -11.84
N CYS A 115 -0.52 -10.49 -13.11
CA CYS A 115 -1.56 -9.57 -13.57
C CYS A 115 -2.87 -9.75 -12.79
N GLY A 116 -3.35 -10.99 -12.60
CA GLY A 116 -4.58 -11.30 -11.87
C GLY A 116 -4.63 -10.69 -10.46
N LEU A 117 -3.49 -10.62 -9.78
CA LEU A 117 -3.40 -10.09 -8.42
C LEU A 117 -3.72 -8.59 -8.35
N PHE A 118 -3.47 -7.81 -9.41
CA PHE A 118 -3.82 -6.38 -9.42
C PHE A 118 -5.33 -6.19 -9.25
N ALA A 119 -6.13 -6.96 -10.00
CA ALA A 119 -7.59 -6.85 -9.93
C ALA A 119 -8.10 -7.25 -8.55
N SER A 120 -7.55 -8.34 -7.99
CA SER A 120 -7.92 -8.84 -6.66
C SER A 120 -7.51 -7.93 -5.51
N ALA A 121 -6.44 -7.15 -5.66
CA ALA A 121 -6.06 -6.11 -4.72
C ALA A 121 -6.78 -4.77 -4.95
N GLY A 122 -7.78 -4.73 -5.84
CA GLY A 122 -8.56 -3.53 -6.13
C GLY A 122 -7.76 -2.44 -6.85
N LYS A 123 -6.66 -2.80 -7.53
CA LYS A 123 -5.81 -1.88 -8.31
C LYS A 123 -6.36 -1.72 -9.73
N SER A 124 -7.62 -1.30 -9.83
CA SER A 124 -8.36 -1.21 -11.10
C SER A 124 -7.61 -0.47 -12.20
N ASN A 125 -6.98 0.66 -11.87
CA ASN A 125 -6.25 1.46 -12.86
C ASN A 125 -5.04 0.70 -13.42
N TYR A 126 -4.28 0.03 -12.55
CA TYR A 126 -3.16 -0.80 -12.98
C TYR A 126 -3.64 -2.02 -13.77
N SER A 127 -4.76 -2.65 -13.38
CA SER A 127 -5.35 -3.73 -14.15
C SER A 127 -5.71 -3.28 -15.57
N VAL A 128 -6.33 -2.11 -15.72
CA VAL A 128 -6.64 -1.51 -17.04
C VAL A 128 -5.36 -1.27 -17.83
N SER A 129 -4.35 -0.60 -17.25
CA SER A 129 -3.08 -0.35 -17.93
C SER A 129 -2.37 -1.63 -18.38
N VAL A 130 -2.37 -2.66 -17.53
CA VAL A 130 -1.78 -3.97 -17.88
C VAL A 130 -2.59 -4.66 -18.97
N SER A 131 -3.92 -4.63 -18.92
CA SER A 131 -4.77 -5.17 -19.99
C SER A 131 -4.51 -4.48 -21.33
N HIS A 132 -4.40 -3.14 -21.35
CA HIS A 132 -4.05 -2.40 -22.55
C HIS A 132 -2.67 -2.76 -23.06
N PHE A 133 -1.67 -2.80 -22.18
CA PHE A 133 -0.30 -3.14 -22.54
C PHE A 133 -0.23 -4.53 -23.19
N LEU A 134 -0.77 -5.56 -22.52
CA LEU A 134 -0.77 -6.92 -23.05
C LEU A 134 -1.60 -7.05 -24.34
N GLY A 135 -2.73 -6.35 -24.42
CA GLY A 135 -3.55 -6.28 -25.64
C GLY A 135 -2.82 -5.68 -26.83
N LEU A 136 -2.10 -4.57 -26.62
CA LEU A 136 -1.30 -3.92 -27.66
C LEU A 136 -0.17 -4.81 -28.15
N LEU A 137 0.51 -5.53 -27.25
CA LEU A 137 1.56 -6.47 -27.65
C LEU A 137 1.00 -7.63 -28.48
N ALA A 138 -0.17 -8.16 -28.08
CA ALA A 138 -0.85 -9.21 -28.84
C ALA A 138 -1.28 -8.75 -30.24
N GLN A 139 -1.73 -7.50 -30.37
CA GLN A 139 -2.13 -6.92 -31.65
C GLN A 139 -0.94 -6.53 -32.54
N PHE A 140 0.17 -6.09 -31.94
CA PHE A 140 1.34 -5.57 -32.66
C PHE A 140 2.64 -6.27 -32.24
N PRO A 141 2.92 -7.49 -32.74
CA PRO A 141 4.14 -8.22 -32.41
C PRO A 141 5.44 -7.48 -32.74
N GLU A 142 5.43 -6.63 -33.78
CA GLU A 142 6.58 -5.79 -34.14
C GLU A 142 6.89 -4.71 -33.08
N LEU A 143 5.88 -4.24 -32.35
CA LEU A 143 6.09 -3.34 -31.21
C LEU A 143 6.84 -4.07 -30.10
N GLU A 144 6.50 -5.33 -29.85
CA GLU A 144 7.19 -6.15 -28.85
C GLU A 144 8.68 -6.30 -29.16
N LYS A 145 9.02 -6.60 -30.43
CA LYS A 145 10.43 -6.68 -30.86
C LYS A 145 11.19 -5.39 -30.57
N LYS A 146 10.57 -4.22 -30.80
CA LYS A 146 11.19 -2.92 -30.48
C LYS A 146 11.36 -2.71 -28.98
N LEU A 147 10.38 -3.11 -28.17
CA LEU A 147 10.44 -2.97 -26.70
C LEU A 147 11.52 -3.84 -26.07
N GLN A 148 11.93 -4.95 -26.71
CA GLN A 148 13.07 -5.76 -26.24
C GLN A 148 14.38 -4.95 -26.18
N PHE A 149 14.53 -3.94 -27.04
CA PHE A 149 15.70 -3.05 -27.06
C PHE A 149 15.55 -1.83 -26.14
N ALA A 150 14.34 -1.56 -25.63
CA ALA A 150 13.99 -0.37 -24.86
C ALA A 150 13.26 -0.71 -23.55
N ALA A 151 13.63 -1.82 -22.90
CA ALA A 151 12.95 -2.29 -21.69
C ALA A 151 13.38 -1.54 -20.43
N SER A 152 14.58 -0.98 -20.43
CA SER A 152 15.18 -0.33 -19.27
C SER A 152 16.29 0.60 -19.71
N VAL A 153 16.57 1.62 -18.91
CA VAL A 153 17.61 2.60 -19.20
C VAL A 153 18.94 2.12 -18.65
N LYS A 154 19.90 1.90 -19.55
CA LYS A 154 21.30 1.77 -19.19
C LYS A 154 21.84 3.15 -18.89
N MET A 155 22.36 3.36 -17.68
CA MET A 155 23.11 4.58 -17.37
C MET A 155 24.59 4.26 -17.60
N ASP A 156 25.18 4.78 -18.67
CA ASP A 156 26.58 4.52 -18.99
C ASP A 156 27.56 5.24 -18.03
N ASN A 157 28.74 4.63 -17.87
CA ASN A 157 29.98 5.13 -17.25
C ASN A 157 30.15 5.09 -15.72
N ASP A 158 29.27 4.43 -14.95
CA ASP A 158 29.61 4.08 -13.55
C ASP A 158 30.25 2.68 -13.51
N GLU A 159 31.58 2.59 -13.40
CA GLU A 159 32.32 1.32 -13.32
C GLU A 159 31.78 0.41 -12.20
N LYS A 160 31.24 0.98 -11.11
CA LYS A 160 30.66 0.20 -10.00
C LYS A 160 29.28 -0.37 -10.29
N ARG A 161 28.62 0.09 -11.35
CA ARG A 161 27.26 -0.29 -11.75
C ARG A 161 27.18 -0.80 -13.18
N LYS A 162 28.32 -1.21 -13.75
CA LYS A 162 28.38 -1.80 -15.09
C LYS A 162 27.40 -2.99 -15.18
N GLY A 163 26.42 -2.89 -16.08
CA GLY A 163 25.37 -3.89 -16.25
C GLY A 163 24.15 -3.75 -15.32
N HIS A 164 24.02 -2.65 -14.57
CA HIS A 164 22.79 -2.31 -13.84
C HIS A 164 21.94 -1.33 -14.64
N TYR A 165 20.68 -1.70 -14.84
CA TYR A 165 19.68 -0.93 -15.57
C TYR A 165 18.60 -0.41 -14.61
N PHE A 166 18.05 0.75 -14.93
CA PHE A 166 16.91 1.35 -14.23
C PHE A 166 15.63 1.18 -15.04
N ALA A 167 14.50 1.05 -14.36
CA ALA A 167 13.21 1.29 -15.00
C ALA A 167 13.14 2.77 -15.43
N TYR A 168 12.39 3.09 -16.48
CA TYR A 168 12.31 4.47 -16.99
C TYR A 168 11.81 5.47 -15.95
N ASP A 169 10.77 5.12 -15.19
CA ASP A 169 10.24 5.95 -14.12
C ASP A 169 11.25 6.10 -12.97
N GLU A 170 11.95 5.03 -12.59
CA GLU A 170 13.02 5.06 -11.59
C GLU A 170 14.20 5.93 -12.05
N ALA A 171 14.60 5.84 -13.32
CA ALA A 171 15.65 6.67 -13.92
C ALA A 171 15.22 8.14 -13.94
N LEU A 172 13.99 8.41 -14.40
CA LEU A 172 13.42 9.76 -14.43
C LEU A 172 13.31 10.33 -13.02
N GLU A 173 12.84 9.58 -12.03
CA GLU A 173 12.72 10.07 -10.66
C GLU A 173 14.11 10.30 -10.03
N THR A 174 15.01 9.33 -10.19
CA THR A 174 16.35 9.34 -9.56
C THR A 174 17.26 10.41 -10.16
N LEU A 175 17.18 10.64 -11.47
CA LEU A 175 18.11 11.48 -12.20
C LEU A 175 17.44 12.74 -12.73
N GLY A 176 16.33 12.61 -13.46
CA GLY A 176 15.65 13.75 -14.09
C GLY A 176 14.95 14.65 -13.07
N VAL A 177 13.91 14.15 -12.41
CA VAL A 177 13.11 14.88 -11.41
C VAL A 177 13.96 15.30 -10.23
N LYS A 178 14.92 14.48 -9.79
CA LYS A 178 15.87 14.88 -8.73
C LYS A 178 16.72 16.07 -9.14
N LEU A 179 17.31 16.05 -10.34
CA LEU A 179 18.08 17.16 -10.90
C LEU A 179 17.22 18.42 -11.06
N ILE A 180 16.02 18.28 -11.62
CA ILE A 180 15.08 19.39 -11.80
C ILE A 180 14.68 19.98 -10.45
N LYS A 181 14.37 19.16 -9.44
CA LYS A 181 14.08 19.63 -8.08
C LYS A 181 15.29 20.35 -7.49
N GLN A 182 16.50 19.81 -7.62
CA GLN A 182 17.71 20.48 -7.14
C GLN A 182 17.88 21.88 -7.77
N ASN A 183 17.62 22.00 -9.08
CA ASN A 183 17.73 23.26 -9.81
C ASN A 183 16.59 24.25 -9.52
N ILE A 184 15.34 23.80 -9.41
CA ILE A 184 14.17 24.66 -9.17
C ILE A 184 14.11 25.15 -7.73
N THR A 185 14.47 24.32 -6.75
CA THR A 185 14.37 24.72 -5.33
C THR A 185 15.47 25.70 -4.92
N GLY A 186 16.37 26.11 -5.84
CA GLY A 186 17.54 26.91 -5.49
C GLY A 186 18.46 26.19 -4.49
N ASN A 187 18.41 24.85 -4.43
CA ASN A 187 19.43 24.04 -3.76
C ASN A 187 20.68 24.09 -4.66
N VAL A 188 21.29 25.28 -4.77
CA VAL A 188 22.74 25.39 -4.93
C VAL A 188 23.32 24.37 -3.97
N LEU A 189 24.29 23.59 -4.43
CA LEU A 189 25.04 22.66 -3.60
C LEU A 189 25.62 23.41 -2.39
N ASP A 190 24.82 23.56 -1.33
CA ASP A 190 25.31 23.99 -0.04
C ASP A 190 26.22 22.87 0.42
N ILE A 191 27.46 23.22 0.74
CA ILE A 191 28.48 22.33 1.27
C ILE A 191 27.90 21.48 2.40
N ASN A 192 26.96 22.00 3.20
CA ASN A 192 26.31 21.23 4.26
C ASN A 192 25.35 20.14 3.73
N ASN A 193 24.52 20.46 2.73
CA ASN A 193 23.62 19.50 2.12
C ASN A 193 24.39 18.45 1.31
N LEU A 194 25.45 18.87 0.60
CA LEU A 194 26.37 17.95 -0.06
C LEU A 194 27.08 17.05 0.95
N LYS A 195 27.59 17.59 2.08
CA LYS A 195 28.16 16.81 3.17
C LYS A 195 27.15 15.81 3.74
N LEU A 196 25.89 16.21 3.93
CA LEU A 196 24.83 15.30 4.41
C LEU A 196 24.53 14.19 3.40
N GLN A 197 24.48 14.50 2.10
CA GLN A 197 24.26 13.52 1.05
C GLN A 197 25.47 12.59 0.86
N ILE A 198 26.69 13.13 0.91
CA ILE A 198 27.94 12.36 0.90
C ILE A 198 27.95 11.44 2.13
N LYS A 199 27.61 11.93 3.32
CA LYS A 199 27.56 11.13 4.54
C LYS A 199 26.47 10.07 4.51
N ALA A 200 25.31 10.36 3.90
CA ALA A 200 24.25 9.38 3.68
C ALA A 200 24.66 8.32 2.65
N ALA A 201 25.33 8.71 1.56
CA ALA A 201 25.83 7.81 0.54
C ALA A 201 27.01 6.96 1.03
N GLN A 202 27.92 7.53 1.82
CA GLN A 202 28.97 6.82 2.54
C GLN A 202 28.35 5.86 3.54
N SER A 203 27.37 6.28 4.36
CA SER A 203 26.67 5.38 5.28
C SER A 203 25.96 4.22 4.56
N GLU A 204 25.32 4.47 3.42
CA GLU A 204 24.72 3.39 2.61
C GLU A 204 25.78 2.51 1.94
N ARG A 205 26.90 3.08 1.47
CA ARG A 205 28.04 2.33 0.90
C ARG A 205 28.70 1.46 1.97
N ASP A 206 28.89 1.97 3.17
CA ASP A 206 29.45 1.25 4.30
C ASP A 206 28.49 0.14 4.74
N ARG A 207 27.17 0.40 4.74
CA ARG A 207 26.14 -0.62 5.01
C ARG A 207 26.13 -1.74 3.96
N VAL A 208 26.36 -1.42 2.69
CA VAL A 208 26.37 -2.39 1.58
C VAL A 208 27.71 -3.13 1.50
N GLY A 209 28.83 -2.42 1.63
CA GLY A 209 30.17 -2.99 1.70
C GLY A 209 30.31 -3.97 2.86
N PHE A 210 29.74 -3.64 4.01
CA PHE A 210 29.69 -4.51 5.19
C PHE A 210 28.78 -5.74 5.01
N LEU A 211 27.69 -5.62 4.25
CA LEU A 211 26.83 -6.76 3.89
C LEU A 211 27.54 -7.72 2.91
N LEU A 212 28.34 -7.17 2.00
CA LEU A 212 29.11 -7.93 1.01
C LEU A 212 30.34 -8.60 1.63
N SER A 213 31.08 -7.90 2.51
CA SER A 213 32.23 -8.47 3.21
C SER A 213 31.82 -9.64 4.09
N LYS A 214 30.64 -9.59 4.74
CA LYS A 214 30.09 -10.71 5.52
C LYS A 214 29.51 -11.85 4.68
N TYR A 215 29.24 -11.64 3.38
CA TYR A 215 28.87 -12.72 2.45
C TYR A 215 30.10 -13.40 1.84
N LEU A 216 31.24 -12.68 1.81
CA LEU A 216 32.51 -13.10 1.22
C LEU A 216 33.59 -13.44 2.27
N ASP A 217 33.24 -13.45 3.56
CA ASP A 217 34.14 -13.64 4.72
C ASP A 217 35.40 -12.73 4.71
N ASP A 218 35.22 -11.42 4.45
CA ASP A 218 36.28 -10.41 4.42
C ASP A 218 36.33 -9.60 5.76
N PRO A 219 37.47 -9.50 6.49
CA PRO A 219 37.49 -9.18 7.94
C PRO A 219 37.40 -7.69 8.32
N CYS A 220 37.28 -6.76 7.38
CA CYS A 220 37.43 -5.33 7.69
C CYS A 220 36.10 -4.60 8.02
N GLY A 221 35.78 -4.40 9.32
CA GLY A 221 34.79 -3.40 9.76
C GLY A 221 34.22 -3.53 11.18
N SER A 222 34.98 -3.16 12.22
CA SER A 222 34.67 -3.46 13.64
C SER A 222 33.57 -2.65 14.34
N ASN A 223 32.94 -1.64 13.72
CA ASN A 223 31.81 -0.89 14.34
C ASN A 223 30.41 -1.35 13.88
N GLY A 224 30.33 -2.23 12.87
CA GLY A 224 29.07 -2.71 12.25
C GLY A 224 28.51 -4.00 12.84
N GLU A 225 29.31 -4.71 13.65
CA GLU A 225 28.98 -6.08 14.06
C GLU A 225 27.77 -6.15 15.00
N ARG A 226 27.63 -5.22 15.97
CA ARG A 226 26.51 -5.21 16.91
C ARG A 226 25.16 -4.94 16.24
N ALA A 227 25.08 -3.94 15.36
CA ALA A 227 23.85 -3.59 14.65
C ALA A 227 23.47 -4.65 13.61
N VAL A 228 24.45 -5.32 13.00
CA VAL A 228 24.18 -6.45 12.09
C VAL A 228 23.82 -7.72 12.84
N ASN A 229 24.43 -7.98 14.00
CA ASN A 229 24.02 -9.08 14.86
C ASN A 229 22.59 -8.90 15.32
N GLN A 230 22.17 -7.68 15.72
CA GLN A 230 20.76 -7.38 16.03
C GLN A 230 19.80 -7.63 14.86
N ARG A 231 20.19 -7.29 13.61
CA ARG A 231 19.34 -7.54 12.44
C ARG A 231 19.29 -9.01 12.05
N LYS A 232 20.43 -9.71 12.16
CA LYS A 232 20.52 -11.16 11.96
C LYS A 232 19.67 -11.90 13.00
N GLU A 233 19.74 -11.44 14.24
CA GLU A 233 18.93 -11.94 15.35
C GLU A 233 17.44 -11.70 15.10
N ALA A 234 17.03 -10.48 14.72
CA ALA A 234 15.64 -10.20 14.34
C ALA A 234 15.13 -11.10 13.20
N MET A 235 15.98 -11.36 12.21
CA MET A 235 15.68 -12.25 11.09
C MET A 235 15.50 -13.71 11.55
N TRP A 236 16.43 -14.25 12.34
CA TRP A 236 16.34 -15.61 12.87
C TRP A 236 15.19 -15.76 13.86
N ASN A 237 14.95 -14.77 14.73
CA ASN A 237 13.79 -14.73 15.61
C ASN A 237 12.48 -14.81 14.81
N LEU A 238 12.39 -14.10 13.68
CA LEU A 238 11.23 -14.22 12.79
C LEU A 238 11.12 -15.63 12.18
N VAL A 239 12.24 -16.21 11.72
CA VAL A 239 12.28 -17.58 11.19
C VAL A 239 11.81 -18.58 12.24
N ASP A 240 12.28 -18.47 13.49
CA ASP A 240 11.90 -19.37 14.59
C ASP A 240 10.43 -19.23 14.94
N LYS A 241 9.92 -17.99 15.03
CA LYS A 241 8.48 -17.74 15.23
C LYS A 241 7.62 -18.31 14.09
N LEU A 242 8.08 -18.21 12.84
CA LEU A 242 7.42 -18.82 11.69
C LEU A 242 7.46 -20.35 11.76
N LEU A 243 8.58 -20.95 12.17
CA LEU A 243 8.70 -22.40 12.35
C LEU A 243 7.78 -22.91 13.47
N ILE A 244 7.69 -22.21 14.59
CA ILE A 244 6.71 -22.48 15.63
C ILE A 244 5.30 -22.39 15.03
N ALA A 245 5.01 -21.35 14.25
CA ALA A 245 3.72 -21.22 13.59
C ALA A 245 3.41 -22.41 12.66
N PHE A 246 4.38 -22.87 11.85
CA PHE A 246 4.19 -23.95 10.88
C PHE A 246 4.02 -25.33 11.53
N ASN A 247 4.70 -25.60 12.65
CA ASN A 247 4.63 -26.88 13.35
C ASN A 247 3.35 -27.04 14.21
N ASN A 248 2.63 -25.95 14.47
CA ASN A 248 1.44 -25.95 15.32
C ASN A 248 0.14 -25.97 14.51
N LEU A 249 -0.94 -26.47 15.13
CA LEU A 249 -2.28 -26.48 14.55
C LEU A 249 -2.84 -25.06 14.36
N ASP A 250 -3.83 -24.92 13.47
CA ASP A 250 -4.45 -23.63 13.17
C ASP A 250 -5.06 -22.96 14.43
N ASN A 251 -5.65 -23.74 15.34
CA ASN A 251 -6.20 -23.21 16.60
C ASN A 251 -5.15 -22.51 17.46
N TYR A 252 -3.97 -23.10 17.61
CA TYR A 252 -2.86 -22.47 18.32
C TYR A 252 -2.51 -21.13 17.66
N ASN A 253 -2.43 -21.12 16.34
CA ASN A 253 -2.07 -19.90 15.63
C ASN A 253 -3.13 -18.79 15.68
N ILE A 254 -4.40 -19.14 15.76
CA ILE A 254 -5.49 -18.16 15.85
C ILE A 254 -5.55 -17.54 17.25
N TYR A 255 -5.40 -18.35 18.30
CA TYR A 255 -5.72 -17.93 19.67
C TYR A 255 -4.52 -17.72 20.59
N GLN A 256 -3.36 -18.32 20.30
CA GLN A 256 -2.23 -18.38 21.24
C GLN A 256 -0.91 -17.89 20.67
N ASN A 257 -0.71 -17.96 19.34
CA ASN A 257 0.56 -17.56 18.74
C ASN A 257 0.76 -16.03 18.78
N SER A 258 1.75 -15.61 19.57
CA SER A 258 2.12 -14.20 19.78
C SER A 258 2.62 -13.50 18.52
N LEU A 259 3.01 -14.24 17.47
CA LEU A 259 3.41 -13.67 16.19
C LEU A 259 2.29 -12.86 15.54
N TRP A 260 1.02 -13.16 15.79
CA TRP A 260 -0.10 -12.56 15.06
C TRP A 260 -0.90 -11.51 15.85
N ASN A 261 -0.29 -10.92 16.87
CA ASN A 261 -0.95 -10.06 17.85
C ASN A 261 -1.53 -8.76 17.28
N ILE A 262 -0.96 -8.19 16.22
CA ILE A 262 -1.43 -6.92 15.64
C ILE A 262 -2.67 -7.17 14.77
N THR A 263 -2.59 -8.17 13.89
CA THR A 263 -3.67 -8.44 12.94
C THR A 263 -4.82 -9.21 13.60
N SER A 264 -4.51 -10.07 14.60
CA SER A 264 -5.45 -11.00 15.26
C SER A 264 -6.37 -11.68 14.24
N SER A 265 -5.77 -12.26 13.20
CA SER A 265 -6.50 -12.58 11.98
C SER A 265 -7.41 -13.79 12.13
N THR A 266 -8.71 -13.58 11.91
CA THR A 266 -9.70 -14.65 11.71
C THR A 266 -9.56 -15.34 10.34
N ASN A 267 -8.61 -14.91 9.49
CA ASN A 267 -8.42 -15.47 8.15
C ASN A 267 -7.41 -16.63 8.10
N PHE A 268 -6.81 -17.02 9.23
CA PHE A 268 -6.04 -18.27 9.34
C PHE A 268 -6.97 -19.49 9.41
N THR A 269 -7.92 -19.57 8.48
CA THR A 269 -8.92 -20.62 8.36
C THR A 269 -8.87 -21.20 6.94
N PRO A 270 -9.34 -22.44 6.72
CA PRO A 270 -9.42 -23.01 5.38
C PRO A 270 -10.19 -22.13 4.39
N ASN A 271 -11.24 -21.44 4.84
CA ASN A 271 -11.99 -20.48 4.03
C ASN A 271 -11.17 -19.23 3.70
N GLY A 272 -10.40 -18.71 4.66
CA GLY A 272 -9.46 -17.62 4.42
C GLY A 272 -8.37 -17.99 3.41
N LEU A 273 -7.82 -19.21 3.49
CA LEU A 273 -6.88 -19.72 2.51
C LEU A 273 -7.52 -19.89 1.12
N LEU A 274 -8.74 -20.42 1.04
CA LEU A 274 -9.45 -20.59 -0.23
C LEU A 274 -9.66 -19.24 -0.93
N ARG A 275 -10.09 -18.21 -0.19
CA ARG A 275 -10.23 -16.84 -0.71
C ARG A 275 -8.91 -16.29 -1.23
N LEU A 276 -7.81 -16.52 -0.51
CA LEU A 276 -6.49 -16.09 -0.95
C LEU A 276 -6.07 -16.84 -2.21
N LYS A 277 -6.18 -18.17 -2.26
CA LYS A 277 -5.89 -18.99 -3.45
C LYS A 277 -6.65 -18.49 -4.69
N ASN A 278 -7.93 -18.21 -4.54
CA ASN A 278 -8.79 -17.78 -5.65
C ASN A 278 -8.51 -16.34 -6.12
N CYS A 279 -7.72 -15.54 -5.38
CA CYS A 279 -7.39 -14.18 -5.80
C CYS A 279 -6.71 -14.13 -7.17
N PHE A 280 -5.93 -15.13 -7.54
CA PHE A 280 -5.32 -15.12 -8.86
C PHE A 280 -6.37 -15.36 -9.96
N SER A 281 -7.09 -16.49 -9.90
CA SER A 281 -8.11 -16.88 -10.89
C SER A 281 -9.25 -15.86 -11.00
N ASP A 282 -9.81 -15.42 -9.87
CA ASP A 282 -10.86 -14.37 -9.84
C ASP A 282 -10.34 -13.03 -10.38
N GLY A 283 -9.03 -12.81 -10.25
CA GLY A 283 -8.33 -11.66 -10.78
C GLY A 283 -8.21 -11.70 -12.30
N ILE A 284 -7.87 -12.87 -12.86
CA ILE A 284 -7.80 -13.11 -14.31
C ILE A 284 -9.16 -12.87 -14.97
N LEU A 285 -10.23 -13.48 -14.44
CA LEU A 285 -11.59 -13.28 -14.96
C LEU A 285 -12.01 -11.81 -14.97
N ARG A 286 -11.50 -11.01 -14.03
CA ARG A 286 -11.75 -9.56 -14.00
C ARG A 286 -10.91 -8.80 -15.01
N ILE A 287 -9.68 -9.20 -15.24
CA ILE A 287 -8.80 -8.60 -16.25
C ILE A 287 -9.31 -8.87 -17.66
N GLU A 288 -9.84 -10.07 -17.92
CA GLU A 288 -10.50 -10.42 -19.18
C GLU A 288 -11.70 -9.52 -19.45
N LYS A 289 -12.58 -9.34 -18.44
CA LYS A 289 -13.70 -8.39 -18.53
C LYS A 289 -13.24 -6.96 -18.77
N ILE A 290 -12.16 -6.52 -18.12
CA ILE A 290 -11.57 -5.20 -18.36
C ILE A 290 -11.06 -5.10 -19.80
N PHE A 291 -10.39 -6.13 -20.31
CA PHE A 291 -9.90 -6.16 -21.68
C PHE A 291 -11.04 -6.03 -22.70
N LEU A 292 -12.11 -6.82 -22.56
CA LEU A 292 -13.27 -6.76 -23.47
C LEU A 292 -14.00 -5.40 -23.44
N GLN A 293 -14.04 -4.74 -22.27
CA GLN A 293 -14.74 -3.46 -22.09
C GLN A 293 -13.91 -2.23 -22.45
N ASP A 294 -12.63 -2.23 -22.08
CA ASP A 294 -11.79 -1.02 -22.13
C ASP A 294 -10.77 -1.08 -23.29
N VAL A 295 -10.37 -2.26 -23.75
CA VAL A 295 -9.40 -2.43 -24.86
C VAL A 295 -10.12 -2.72 -26.17
N VAL A 296 -10.94 -3.78 -26.23
CA VAL A 296 -11.64 -4.19 -27.46
C VAL A 296 -12.96 -3.42 -27.64
N SER A 297 -13.50 -2.84 -26.57
CA SER A 297 -14.75 -2.06 -26.56
C SER A 297 -15.99 -2.83 -27.08
N VAL A 298 -15.98 -4.16 -26.98
CA VAL A 298 -17.09 -5.05 -27.41
C VAL A 298 -18.17 -5.15 -26.35
N GLU A 299 -17.80 -5.06 -25.06
CA GLU A 299 -18.74 -5.05 -23.96
C GLU A 299 -19.06 -3.63 -23.47
N LYS A 300 -20.35 -3.31 -23.30
CA LYS A 300 -20.76 -2.04 -22.68
C LYS A 300 -20.29 -1.98 -21.22
N LYS A 301 -19.68 -0.85 -20.84
CA LYS A 301 -19.37 -0.54 -19.44
C LYS A 301 -20.67 -0.53 -18.62
N LYS A 302 -20.84 -1.49 -17.72
CA LYS A 302 -21.85 -1.37 -16.66
C LYS A 302 -21.52 -0.13 -15.81
N SER A 303 -22.53 0.66 -15.46
CA SER A 303 -22.40 1.93 -14.71
C SER A 303 -21.72 1.76 -13.34
N ASP A 304 -21.71 0.55 -12.78
CA ASP A 304 -21.17 0.25 -11.45
C ASP A 304 -19.64 0.08 -11.43
N LYS A 305 -18.93 1.19 -11.28
CA LYS A 305 -17.49 1.23 -10.98
C LYS A 305 -17.12 0.57 -9.64
N VAL A 306 -18.09 0.32 -8.77
CA VAL A 306 -17.89 -0.24 -7.41
C VAL A 306 -17.30 -1.66 -7.48
N GLY A 307 -17.74 -2.49 -8.43
CA GLY A 307 -17.23 -3.85 -8.61
C GLY A 307 -15.76 -3.91 -9.03
N ARG A 308 -15.27 -2.92 -9.78
CA ARG A 308 -13.89 -2.89 -10.32
C ARG A 308 -12.82 -2.71 -9.24
N ARG A 309 -13.17 -2.12 -8.09
CA ARG A 309 -12.27 -1.94 -6.93
C ARG A 309 -12.52 -2.96 -5.81
N LYS A 310 -13.41 -3.94 -6.04
CA LYS A 310 -13.71 -4.98 -5.07
C LYS A 310 -12.46 -5.78 -4.73
N LEU A 311 -12.16 -5.89 -3.44
CA LEU A 311 -11.05 -6.70 -2.95
C LEU A 311 -11.45 -8.17 -2.94
N GLY A 312 -10.53 -9.06 -3.35
CA GLY A 312 -10.71 -10.51 -3.26
C GLY A 312 -10.61 -11.04 -1.82
N ILE A 313 -10.08 -10.22 -0.92
CA ILE A 313 -9.88 -10.55 0.49
C ILE A 313 -10.29 -9.41 1.41
N THR A 314 -10.52 -9.73 2.68
CA THR A 314 -10.71 -8.73 3.74
C THR A 314 -9.40 -7.97 3.95
N ARG A 315 -9.38 -6.66 3.71
CA ARG A 315 -8.19 -5.83 3.97
C ARG A 315 -8.16 -5.39 5.42
N TRP A 316 -7.03 -5.60 6.07
CA TRP A 316 -6.72 -5.04 7.38
C TRP A 316 -5.84 -3.80 7.22
N LYS A 317 -5.99 -2.80 8.10
CA LYS A 317 -5.12 -1.62 8.12
C LYS A 317 -4.53 -1.38 9.51
N PRO A 318 -3.30 -0.83 9.61
CA PRO A 318 -2.63 -0.47 10.87
C PRO A 318 -3.41 0.45 11.84
N GLY A 319 -4.50 1.09 11.39
CA GLY A 319 -5.38 1.92 12.22
C GLY A 319 -6.63 1.22 12.76
N ASP A 320 -6.96 0.03 12.28
CA ASP A 320 -8.20 -0.66 12.64
C ASP A 320 -8.19 -1.14 14.11
N SER A 321 -7.00 -1.43 14.65
CA SER A 321 -6.79 -1.79 16.07
C SER A 321 -7.12 -0.64 17.03
N ASN A 322 -6.76 0.60 16.70
CA ASN A 322 -7.07 1.78 17.51
C ASN A 322 -8.58 2.06 17.60
N SER A 323 -9.36 1.66 16.60
CA SER A 323 -10.82 1.82 16.61
C SER A 323 -11.51 0.88 17.62
N LYS A 324 -10.98 -0.33 17.83
CA LYS A 324 -11.49 -1.29 18.82
C LYS A 324 -11.26 -0.81 20.25
N ASN A 325 -10.11 -0.19 20.52
CA ASN A 325 -9.81 0.39 21.84
C ASN A 325 -10.66 1.64 22.14
N LYS A 326 -10.98 2.48 21.15
CA LYS A 326 -11.94 3.59 21.32
C LYS A 326 -13.37 3.11 21.62
N LYS A 327 -13.83 2.01 21.01
CA LYS A 327 -15.14 1.41 21.32
C LYS A 327 -15.19 0.76 22.70
N LYS A 328 -14.09 0.13 23.16
CA LYS A 328 -14.01 -0.40 24.53
C LYS A 328 -14.10 0.71 25.60
N ARG A 329 -13.45 1.87 25.38
CA ARG A 329 -13.55 3.03 26.29
C ARG A 329 -14.98 3.61 26.34
N LYS A 330 -15.65 3.76 25.19
CA LYS A 330 -17.05 4.22 25.15
C LYS A 330 -18.05 3.29 25.85
N ASN A 331 -17.77 1.98 25.86
CA ASN A 331 -18.63 1.01 26.55
C ASN A 331 -18.35 0.91 28.06
N GLN A 332 -17.20 1.40 28.53
CA GLN A 332 -16.90 1.49 29.96
C GLN A 332 -17.44 2.78 30.61
N GLU A 333 -17.60 3.86 29.85
CA GLU A 333 -18.26 5.10 30.32
C GLU A 333 -19.79 4.98 30.46
N LEU A 334 -20.42 3.98 29.83
CA LEU A 334 -21.87 3.73 29.91
C LEU A 334 -22.27 2.78 31.04
N ALA A 335 -21.31 2.31 31.84
CA ALA A 335 -21.55 1.41 32.97
C ALA A 335 -20.91 1.96 34.24
N MET A 336 -21.52 3.00 34.82
CA MET A 336 -21.35 3.31 36.24
C MET A 336 -22.73 3.57 36.88
N PRO A 337 -22.99 3.06 38.11
CA PRO A 337 -24.25 3.28 38.82
C PRO A 337 -24.34 4.70 39.41
N ILE A 338 -25.56 5.20 39.53
CA ILE A 338 -25.97 6.48 40.14
C ILE A 338 -25.85 6.41 41.70
N PRO A 339 -25.59 7.54 42.40
CA PRO A 339 -24.86 7.61 43.67
C PRO A 339 -25.73 7.70 44.93
N GLN A 340 -25.13 7.47 46.10
CA GLN A 340 -25.69 7.83 47.42
C GLN A 340 -24.89 8.98 48.05
N GLU A 341 -25.62 9.95 48.59
CA GLU A 341 -25.15 11.17 49.27
C GLU A 341 -24.55 10.88 50.66
N SER A 342 -23.51 11.62 51.06
CA SER A 342 -23.45 12.31 52.36
C SER A 342 -22.17 13.17 52.51
N THR A 343 -22.41 14.48 52.66
CA THR A 343 -21.76 15.51 53.51
C THR A 343 -20.22 15.69 53.60
N MET A 344 -19.81 16.92 53.27
CA MET A 344 -18.52 17.62 53.48
C MET A 344 -18.30 18.05 54.95
N PRO A 345 -17.08 18.50 55.35
CA PRO A 345 -16.71 19.94 55.28
C PRO A 345 -15.28 20.18 54.72
N THR A 346 -15.07 21.04 53.73
CA THR A 346 -14.73 22.48 53.77
C THR A 346 -13.46 22.85 54.54
N SER A 347 -12.45 23.31 53.80
CA SER A 347 -11.58 24.44 54.18
C SER A 347 -11.14 25.17 52.91
N GLN A 348 -11.38 26.47 52.89
CA GLN A 348 -11.15 27.43 51.80
C GLN A 348 -9.75 28.02 51.89
N GLU A 349 -9.17 28.41 50.75
CA GLU A 349 -8.35 29.61 50.44
C GLU A 349 -7.61 29.36 49.11
N LEU A 350 -7.47 30.23 48.11
CA LEU A 350 -7.93 31.58 47.77
C LEU A 350 -7.88 31.69 46.22
N MET A 351 -8.92 32.29 45.63
CA MET A 351 -9.09 32.79 44.25
C MET A 351 -8.02 33.87 43.93
N MET A 352 -7.52 34.20 42.72
CA MET A 352 -7.95 34.26 41.29
C MET A 352 -6.71 34.74 40.45
N PRO A 353 -6.74 34.97 39.11
CA PRO A 353 -7.53 34.39 38.02
C PRO A 353 -6.71 33.93 36.78
N THR A 354 -7.41 33.17 35.95
CA THR A 354 -7.15 32.69 34.57
C THR A 354 -6.89 33.81 33.53
N PRO A 355 -6.33 33.45 32.35
CA PRO A 355 -7.20 33.38 31.16
C PRO A 355 -7.19 32.00 30.48
N GLN A 356 -8.38 31.45 30.26
CA GLN A 356 -8.67 30.29 29.42
C GLN A 356 -8.93 30.75 27.98
N ASP A 357 -8.14 30.26 27.02
CA ASP A 357 -8.55 30.22 25.62
C ASP A 357 -9.37 28.95 25.38
N SER A 358 -10.69 29.11 25.29
CA SER A 358 -11.63 28.09 24.85
C SER A 358 -11.73 28.11 23.33
N PHE A 359 -11.09 27.15 22.65
CA PHE A 359 -11.51 26.75 21.30
C PHE A 359 -12.58 25.65 21.43
N GLU A 360 -13.83 26.02 21.16
CA GLU A 360 -14.94 25.08 21.03
C GLU A 360 -14.71 24.11 19.86
N GLU A 361 -14.79 22.80 20.14
CA GLU A 361 -14.87 21.76 19.12
C GLU A 361 -16.24 21.78 18.43
N ILE A 362 -16.29 22.19 17.16
CA ILE A 362 -17.49 22.06 16.33
C ILE A 362 -17.73 20.58 15.96
N PRO A 363 -18.91 19.99 16.25
CA PRO A 363 -19.22 18.61 15.89
C PRO A 363 -19.31 18.42 14.37
N LYS A 364 -18.59 17.43 13.83
CA LYS A 364 -18.65 17.03 12.42
C LYS A 364 -19.98 16.33 12.09
N HIS A 365 -21.01 17.10 11.76
CA HIS A 365 -22.19 16.57 11.08
C HIS A 365 -21.84 16.13 9.64
N LYS A 366 -22.20 14.90 9.29
CA LYS A 366 -22.18 14.40 7.91
C LYS A 366 -23.07 15.30 7.05
N LYS A 367 -22.49 16.07 6.11
CA LYS A 367 -23.25 16.88 5.17
C LYS A 367 -24.16 15.98 4.32
N GLN A 368 -25.47 16.03 4.55
CA GLN A 368 -26.47 15.55 3.61
C GLN A 368 -26.31 16.29 2.29
N ARG A 369 -26.44 15.58 1.16
CA ARG A 369 -26.40 16.17 -0.17
C ARG A 369 -27.70 16.95 -0.39
N GLN A 370 -27.66 18.26 -0.21
CA GLN A 370 -28.81 19.14 -0.48
C GLN A 370 -29.12 19.14 -1.99
N VAL A 371 -30.39 18.90 -2.33
CA VAL A 371 -30.92 18.92 -3.69
C VAL A 371 -31.40 20.34 -4.00
N THR A 372 -31.00 20.90 -5.14
CA THR A 372 -31.44 22.24 -5.61
C THR A 372 -32.95 22.23 -5.87
N LYS A 373 -33.69 23.10 -5.18
CA LYS A 373 -35.15 23.22 -5.28
C LYS A 373 -35.57 23.78 -6.65
N PRO A 374 -36.77 23.47 -7.16
CA PRO A 374 -37.24 23.95 -8.46
C PRO A 374 -37.24 25.49 -8.61
N SER A 375 -37.51 26.23 -7.53
CA SER A 375 -37.44 27.70 -7.50
C SER A 375 -36.01 28.23 -7.68
N GLU A 376 -35.03 27.59 -7.03
CA GLU A 376 -33.61 27.93 -7.17
C GLU A 376 -33.09 27.64 -8.59
N GLN A 377 -33.60 26.58 -9.23
CA GLN A 377 -33.26 26.27 -10.61
C GLN A 377 -33.76 27.34 -11.59
N GLN A 378 -34.93 27.94 -11.33
CA GLN A 378 -35.45 29.03 -12.16
C GLN A 378 -34.57 30.27 -12.08
N LEU A 379 -34.06 30.61 -10.89
CA LEU A 379 -33.14 31.73 -10.67
C LEU A 379 -31.74 31.51 -11.29
N LEU A 380 -31.29 30.26 -11.41
CA LEU A 380 -29.97 29.91 -11.97
C LEU A 380 -29.97 29.71 -13.49
N LYS A 381 -31.14 29.50 -14.12
CA LYS A 381 -31.28 29.31 -15.57
C LYS A 381 -30.72 30.45 -16.44
N PRO A 382 -30.92 31.75 -16.10
CA PRO A 382 -30.37 32.86 -16.87
C PRO A 382 -28.84 32.81 -16.95
N LEU A 383 -28.15 32.48 -15.85
CA LEU A 383 -26.69 32.40 -15.80
C LEU A 383 -26.12 31.24 -16.63
N ILE A 384 -26.87 30.15 -16.75
CA ILE A 384 -26.48 29.00 -17.59
C ILE A 384 -26.58 29.35 -19.07
N ASN A 385 -27.59 30.15 -19.46
CA ASN A 385 -27.87 30.49 -20.85
C ASN A 385 -27.10 31.71 -21.38
N SER A 386 -26.42 32.49 -20.54
CA SER A 386 -25.56 33.60 -20.99
C SER A 386 -24.38 33.08 -21.82
N THR A 387 -24.21 33.62 -23.04
CA THR A 387 -23.06 33.34 -23.92
C THR A 387 -21.81 34.14 -23.55
N ASP A 388 -21.97 35.27 -22.85
CA ASP A 388 -20.88 36.15 -22.45
C ASP A 388 -20.26 35.76 -21.10
N PRO A 389 -18.98 36.14 -20.84
CA PRO A 389 -18.34 35.96 -19.54
C PRO A 389 -19.13 36.71 -18.45
N LEU A 390 -19.62 35.94 -17.47
CA LEU A 390 -20.42 36.45 -16.37
C LEU A 390 -19.59 37.40 -15.49
N THR A 391 -20.15 38.58 -15.23
CA THR A 391 -19.55 39.57 -14.33
C THR A 391 -19.82 39.20 -12.87
N ASP A 392 -18.89 39.52 -11.97
CA ASP A 392 -19.01 39.23 -10.54
C ASP A 392 -20.26 39.86 -9.90
N GLU A 393 -20.74 40.98 -10.42
CA GLU A 393 -21.97 41.63 -9.99
C GLU A 393 -23.23 40.81 -10.30
N GLN A 394 -23.26 40.13 -11.46
CA GLN A 394 -24.39 39.29 -11.86
C GLN A 394 -24.48 38.04 -10.97
N ILE A 395 -23.33 37.48 -10.59
CA ILE A 395 -23.26 36.31 -9.71
C ILE A 395 -23.66 36.69 -8.28
N ASN A 396 -23.26 37.87 -7.81
CA ASN A 396 -23.59 38.32 -6.46
C ASN A 396 -25.09 38.63 -6.30
N LYS A 397 -25.74 39.27 -7.28
CA LYS A 397 -27.20 39.49 -7.27
C LYS A 397 -27.98 38.18 -7.13
N VAL A 398 -27.61 37.16 -7.89
CA VAL A 398 -28.28 35.85 -7.83
C VAL A 398 -27.99 35.13 -6.50
N ILE A 399 -26.86 35.37 -5.85
CA ILE A 399 -26.59 34.83 -4.50
C ILE A 399 -27.48 35.49 -3.45
N GLU A 400 -27.70 36.79 -3.52
CA GLU A 400 -28.62 37.51 -2.62
C GLU A 400 -30.04 36.96 -2.73
N ASP A 401 -30.52 36.70 -3.95
CA ASP A 401 -31.86 36.15 -4.21
C ASP A 401 -32.00 34.66 -3.80
N LEU A 402 -30.91 33.89 -3.80
CA LEU A 402 -30.89 32.47 -3.43
C LEU A 402 -30.74 32.22 -1.92
N GLY A 403 -30.40 33.25 -1.14
CA GLY A 403 -30.26 33.19 0.31
C GLY A 403 -28.99 32.52 0.83
N SER A 404 -28.87 32.44 2.16
CA SER A 404 -27.63 32.09 2.88
C SER A 404 -27.10 30.67 2.65
N GLU A 405 -27.86 29.79 2.00
CA GLU A 405 -27.46 28.41 1.69
C GLU A 405 -26.64 28.29 0.40
N TRP A 406 -26.58 29.36 -0.40
CA TRP A 406 -25.84 29.43 -1.65
C TRP A 406 -24.61 30.33 -1.50
N ASN A 407 -23.46 29.81 -1.91
CA ASN A 407 -22.22 30.57 -1.97
C ASN A 407 -21.66 30.59 -3.40
N ARG A 408 -20.77 31.54 -3.67
CA ARG A 408 -20.20 31.76 -5.01
C ARG A 408 -19.58 30.50 -5.61
N VAL A 409 -18.92 29.68 -4.78
CA VAL A 409 -18.33 28.40 -5.21
C VAL A 409 -19.40 27.41 -5.69
N ARG A 410 -20.52 27.31 -4.99
CA ARG A 410 -21.63 26.41 -5.32
C ARG A 410 -22.34 26.85 -6.61
N VAL A 411 -22.57 28.15 -6.79
CA VAL A 411 -23.16 28.72 -8.02
C VAL A 411 -22.26 28.44 -9.23
N ASN A 412 -20.95 28.70 -9.12
CA ASN A 412 -20.00 28.44 -10.20
C ASN A 412 -19.88 26.95 -10.56
N GLN A 413 -19.89 26.07 -9.55
CA GLN A 413 -19.91 24.63 -9.77
C GLN A 413 -21.19 24.16 -10.47
N TYR A 414 -22.34 24.76 -10.15
CA TYR A 414 -23.61 24.45 -10.80
C TYR A 414 -23.59 24.88 -12.27
N ILE A 415 -23.19 26.12 -12.56
CA ILE A 415 -23.08 26.66 -13.93
C ILE A 415 -22.11 25.83 -14.77
N SER A 416 -20.91 25.51 -14.25
CA SER A 416 -19.90 24.72 -14.97
C SER A 416 -20.39 23.33 -15.34
N ARG A 417 -21.16 22.67 -14.45
CA ARG A 417 -21.71 21.33 -14.71
C ARG A 417 -22.83 21.36 -15.75
N HIS A 418 -23.67 22.38 -15.75
CA HIS A 418 -24.80 22.48 -16.67
C HIS A 418 -24.41 23.05 -18.04
N ARG A 419 -23.34 23.84 -18.16
CA ARG A 419 -22.76 24.22 -19.45
C ARG A 419 -22.01 23.09 -20.14
N LYS A 420 -21.41 22.14 -19.39
CA LYS A 420 -20.71 20.97 -19.95
C LYS A 420 -21.63 19.86 -20.49
N ASN A 421 -22.92 19.92 -20.17
CA ASN A 421 -23.92 18.92 -20.54
C ASN A 421 -24.91 19.42 -21.62
N LYS A 422 -24.67 20.60 -22.20
CA LYS A 422 -25.18 20.98 -23.52
C LYS A 422 -24.10 20.63 -24.54
#